data_AF-A0A6I3LU33-F1
#
_entry.id   AF-A0A6I3LU33-F1
#
_cell.length_a   1.000
_cell.length_b   1.000
_cell.length_c   1.000
_cell.angle_alpha   90.00
_cell.angle_beta   90.00
_cell.angle_gamma   90.00
#
_symmetry.space_group_name_H-M   'P 1'
#
loop_
_entity.id
_entity.type
_entity.pdbx_description
1 polymer ?
#
loop_
_entity_poly.entity_id
_entity_poly.type
_entity_poly.pdbx_seq_one_letter_code
_entity_poly.pdbx_strand_id
1 'polypeptide(L)'
;MKEEDKNLENLIEKMMAENTLQSPSADFTSNLMSQILVAEKAKIKPYKPLISISTWIFIGIALALLVLYNMFFAGAENNIEIGKSYTDKISAIVSGIHISKTLLYAILIVPFMVLIQIGVLKNYFDKKYQL
;
A
#
# COMPACT_ATOMS: atom_id res chain seq x y z
N MET A 1 25.32 -63.59 -20.79
CA MET A 1 26.04 -62.51 -20.06
C MET A 1 27.45 -63.02 -19.84
N LYS A 2 28.47 -62.29 -20.32
CA LYS A 2 29.86 -62.74 -20.24
C LYS A 2 30.30 -62.65 -18.77
N GLU A 3 31.16 -63.54 -18.29
CA GLU A 3 31.61 -63.51 -16.88
C GLU A 3 32.26 -62.16 -16.49
N GLU A 4 32.83 -61.49 -17.48
CA GLU A 4 33.43 -60.15 -17.38
C GLU A 4 32.42 -59.09 -16.90
N ASP A 5 31.19 -59.12 -17.43
CA ASP A 5 30.12 -58.18 -17.07
C ASP A 5 29.69 -58.36 -15.60
N LYS A 6 29.61 -59.61 -15.14
CA LYS A 6 29.26 -59.95 -13.75
C LYS A 6 30.32 -59.47 -12.76
N ASN A 7 31.60 -59.57 -13.11
CA ASN A 7 32.67 -59.10 -12.23
C ASN A 7 32.65 -57.57 -12.11
N LEU A 8 32.37 -56.87 -13.21
CA LEU A 8 32.21 -55.42 -13.25
C LEU A 8 31.03 -54.94 -12.37
N GLU A 9 29.89 -55.62 -12.48
CA GLU A 9 28.69 -55.29 -11.71
C GLU A 9 28.92 -55.48 -10.19
N ASN A 10 29.62 -56.56 -9.81
CA ASN A 10 29.98 -56.86 -8.43
C ASN A 10 30.99 -55.85 -7.84
N LEU A 11 31.90 -55.33 -8.65
CA LEU A 11 32.82 -54.25 -8.26
C LEU A 11 32.08 -52.93 -8.02
N ILE A 12 31.10 -52.60 -8.86
CA ILE A 12 30.27 -51.39 -8.70
C ILE A 12 29.42 -51.51 -7.44
N GLU A 13 28.79 -52.66 -7.21
CA GLU A 13 27.97 -52.92 -6.03
C GLU A 13 28.79 -52.82 -4.73
N LYS A 14 30.01 -53.37 -4.73
CA LYS A 14 30.94 -53.28 -3.60
C LYS A 14 31.41 -51.85 -3.34
N MET A 15 31.71 -51.06 -4.37
CA MET A 15 32.04 -49.63 -4.23
C MET A 15 30.85 -48.79 -3.72
N MET A 16 29.63 -49.10 -4.14
CA MET A 16 28.42 -48.41 -3.69
C MET A 16 28.06 -48.79 -2.25
N ALA A 17 28.24 -50.05 -1.86
CA ALA A 17 27.97 -50.54 -0.51
C ALA A 17 29.00 -50.05 0.53
N GLU A 18 30.25 -49.85 0.12
CA GLU A 18 31.32 -49.34 0.99
C GLU A 18 31.23 -47.82 1.20
N ASN A 19 30.52 -47.10 0.33
CA ASN A 19 30.19 -45.69 0.56
C ASN A 19 29.05 -45.60 1.58
N THR A 20 29.38 -45.17 2.79
CA THR A 20 28.36 -44.80 3.78
C THR A 20 27.48 -43.70 3.19
N LEU A 21 26.17 -43.95 3.14
CA LEU A 21 25.20 -42.94 2.71
C LEU A 21 25.41 -41.71 3.59
N GLN A 22 25.83 -40.61 2.97
CA GLN A 22 25.99 -39.34 3.65
C GLN A 22 24.60 -38.89 4.11
N SER A 23 24.27 -39.20 5.36
CA SER A 23 23.05 -38.70 5.97
C SER A 23 23.21 -37.18 6.10
N PRO A 24 22.18 -36.40 5.75
CA PRO A 24 22.16 -35.00 6.11
C PRO A 24 22.37 -34.87 7.62
N SER A 25 22.94 -33.74 8.05
CA SER A 25 23.08 -33.46 9.48
C SER A 25 21.71 -33.53 10.16
N ALA A 26 21.68 -33.90 11.44
CA ALA A 26 20.44 -33.96 12.22
C ALA A 26 19.64 -32.64 12.13
N ASP A 27 20.35 -31.52 11.97
CA ASP A 27 19.77 -30.18 11.90
C ASP A 27 19.45 -29.71 10.47
N PHE A 28 19.67 -30.52 9.44
CA PHE A 28 19.46 -30.13 8.03
C PHE A 28 18.04 -29.62 7.79
N THR A 29 17.04 -30.38 8.25
CA THR A 29 15.63 -30.01 8.11
C THR A 29 15.31 -28.72 8.89
N SER A 30 15.88 -28.54 10.07
CA SER A 30 15.69 -27.34 10.89
C SER A 30 16.28 -26.09 10.21
N ASN A 31 17.51 -26.21 9.71
CA ASN A 31 18.21 -25.13 9.00
C ASN A 31 17.58 -24.80 7.64
N LEU A 32 17.01 -25.79 6.96
CA LEU A 32 16.27 -25.58 5.72
C LEU A 32 14.94 -24.88 6.01
N MET A 33 14.18 -25.37 7.00
CA MET A 33 12.88 -24.80 7.37
C MET A 33 13.03 -23.36 7.88
N SER A 34 14.08 -23.05 8.64
CA SER A 34 14.36 -21.69 9.11
C SER A 34 14.65 -20.73 7.95
N GLN A 35 15.43 -21.17 6.95
CA GLN A 35 15.71 -20.38 5.75
C GLN A 35 14.48 -20.20 4.86
N ILE A 36 13.63 -21.24 4.72
CA ILE A 36 12.37 -21.16 3.98
C ILE A 36 11.43 -20.15 4.64
N LEU A 37 11.26 -20.20 5.97
CA LEU A 37 10.42 -19.26 6.70
C LEU A 37 10.90 -17.81 6.56
N VAL A 38 12.22 -17.58 6.56
CA VAL A 38 12.79 -16.25 6.34
C VAL A 38 12.54 -15.77 4.90
N ALA A 39 12.74 -16.64 3.91
CA ALA A 39 12.50 -16.33 2.50
C ALA A 39 11.01 -16.10 2.18
N GLU A 40 10.12 -16.85 2.83
CA GLU A 40 8.66 -16.69 2.71
C GLU A 40 8.19 -15.38 3.35
N LYS A 41 8.66 -15.07 4.56
CA LYS A 41 8.40 -13.78 5.22
C LYS A 41 8.95 -12.60 4.41
N ALA A 42 10.07 -12.76 3.71
CA ALA A 42 10.62 -11.75 2.81
C ALA A 42 9.82 -11.60 1.50
N LYS A 43 9.14 -12.66 1.04
CA LYS A 43 8.21 -12.61 -0.11
C LYS A 43 6.90 -11.90 0.24
N ILE A 44 6.44 -12.01 1.48
CA ILE A 44 5.33 -11.22 2.00
C ILE A 44 5.84 -9.78 2.19
N LYS A 45 5.89 -9.00 1.10
CA LYS A 45 6.11 -7.56 1.20
C LYS A 45 4.94 -6.99 2.00
N PRO A 46 5.16 -6.52 3.25
CA PRO A 46 4.08 -5.90 4.00
C PRO A 46 3.60 -4.70 3.18
N TYR A 47 2.29 -4.62 2.99
CA TYR A 47 1.70 -3.53 2.23
C TYR A 47 1.96 -2.24 3.01
N LYS A 48 2.93 -1.48 2.49
CA LYS A 48 3.20 -0.15 3.00
C LYS A 48 2.10 0.73 2.44
N PRO A 49 1.18 1.26 3.28
CA PRO A 49 0.10 2.09 2.79
C PRO A 49 0.69 3.28 2.04
N LEU A 50 0.19 3.51 0.82
CA LEU A 50 0.69 4.55 -0.10
C LEU A 50 0.69 5.95 0.55
N ILE A 51 -0.20 6.16 1.51
CA ILE A 51 -0.32 7.33 2.36
C ILE A 51 -0.48 6.85 3.81
N SER A 52 0.32 7.39 4.73
CA SER A 52 0.26 7.02 6.15
C SER A 52 -1.09 7.41 6.77
N ILE A 53 -1.53 6.67 7.79
CA ILE A 53 -2.79 6.97 8.50
C ILE A 53 -2.80 8.39 9.08
N SER A 54 -1.62 8.89 9.49
CA SER A 54 -1.43 10.25 10.01
C SER A 54 -1.68 11.30 8.94
N THR A 55 -1.22 11.04 7.71
CA THR A 55 -1.45 11.94 6.56
C THR A 55 -2.94 12.02 6.19
N TRP A 56 -3.68 10.92 6.33
CA TRP A 56 -5.14 10.91 6.14
C TRP A 56 -5.89 11.73 7.19
N ILE A 57 -5.47 11.65 8.46
CA ILE A 57 -6.02 12.50 9.52
C ILE A 57 -5.74 13.97 9.22
N PHE A 58 -4.52 14.29 8.78
CA PHE A 58 -4.13 15.65 8.41
C PHE A 58 -4.97 16.20 7.25
N ILE A 59 -5.22 15.39 6.21
CA ILE A 59 -6.09 15.78 5.09
C ILE A 59 -7.52 16.07 5.55
N GLY A 60 -8.04 15.24 6.46
CA GLY A 60 -9.39 15.40 7.02
C GLY A 60 -9.52 16.67 7.86
N ILE A 61 -8.52 16.96 8.69
CA ILE A 61 -8.46 18.19 9.49
C ILE A 61 -8.37 19.42 8.60
N ALA A 62 -7.50 19.41 7.58
CA ALA A 62 -7.35 20.53 6.65
C ALA A 62 -8.67 20.83 5.90
N LEU A 63 -9.37 19.79 5.45
CA LEU A 63 -10.69 19.92 4.84
C LEU A 63 -11.71 20.47 5.83
N ALA A 64 -11.78 19.92 7.04
CA ALA A 64 -12.70 20.39 8.07
C ALA A 64 -12.48 21.88 8.41
N LEU A 65 -11.23 22.32 8.51
CA LEU A 65 -10.88 23.72 8.73
C LEU A 65 -11.32 24.61 7.57
N LEU A 66 -11.19 24.16 6.31
CA LEU A 66 -11.69 24.90 5.15
C LEU A 66 -13.22 25.02 5.17
N VAL A 67 -13.93 23.95 5.56
CA VAL A 67 -15.39 23.98 5.70
C VAL A 67 -15.81 24.92 6.83
N LEU A 68 -15.18 24.83 8.00
CA LEU A 68 -15.42 25.74 9.12
C LEU A 68 -15.12 27.18 8.71
N TYR A 69 -14.00 27.44 8.06
CA TYR A 69 -13.64 28.77 7.59
C TYR A 69 -14.72 29.33 6.65
N ASN A 70 -15.19 28.55 5.67
CA ASN A 70 -16.28 28.98 4.81
C ASN A 70 -17.59 29.18 5.59
N MET A 71 -17.92 28.32 6.55
CA MET A 71 -19.16 28.43 7.32
C MET A 71 -19.19 29.67 8.23
N PHE A 72 -18.06 30.00 8.87
CA PHE A 72 -17.95 31.13 9.80
C PHE A 72 -17.57 32.45 9.15
N PHE A 73 -16.77 32.44 8.07
CA PHE A 73 -16.23 33.64 7.44
C PHE A 73 -16.83 33.97 6.07
N ALA A 74 -17.51 33.05 5.36
CA ALA A 74 -18.09 33.37 4.05
C ALA A 74 -19.39 34.21 4.11
N GLY A 75 -19.94 34.42 5.31
CA GLY A 75 -21.11 35.28 5.54
C GLY A 75 -20.80 36.61 6.23
N ALA A 76 -19.54 36.83 6.62
CA ALA A 76 -19.12 38.06 7.27
C ALA A 76 -18.39 38.91 6.22
N GLU A 77 -18.92 40.09 5.94
CA GLU A 77 -18.30 41.15 5.14
C GLU A 77 -17.04 41.64 5.84
N ASN A 78 -16.04 40.76 5.95
CA ASN A 78 -14.80 41.07 6.60
C ASN A 78 -13.94 41.75 5.56
N ASN A 79 -13.74 43.04 5.77
CA ASN A 79 -12.74 43.90 5.12
C ASN A 79 -11.32 43.37 5.41
N ILE A 80 -11.01 42.15 4.97
CA ILE A 80 -9.69 41.56 5.05
C ILE A 80 -8.93 42.07 3.83
N GLU A 81 -8.21 43.18 4.06
CA GLU A 81 -7.37 43.89 3.09
C GLU A 81 -6.28 43.00 2.46
N ILE A 82 -6.02 41.83 3.06
CA ILE A 82 -5.06 40.82 2.61
C ILE A 82 -5.58 40.00 1.40
N GLY A 83 -6.90 40.00 1.14
CA GLY A 83 -7.51 39.23 0.04
C GLY A 83 -7.52 39.95 -1.32
N LYS A 84 -7.73 41.27 -1.35
CA LYS A 84 -8.14 42.03 -2.54
C LYS A 84 -7.31 41.75 -3.80
N SER A 85 -5.98 41.69 -3.70
CA SER A 85 -5.11 41.51 -4.88
C SER A 85 -5.25 40.15 -5.58
N TYR A 86 -5.55 39.07 -4.83
CA TYR A 86 -5.73 37.72 -5.38
C TYR A 86 -7.19 37.44 -5.74
N THR A 87 -8.13 37.89 -4.91
CA THR A 87 -9.56 37.73 -5.19
C THR A 87 -9.99 38.53 -6.42
N ASP A 88 -9.43 39.71 -6.67
CA ASP A 88 -9.81 40.53 -7.83
C ASP A 88 -9.39 39.90 -9.16
N LYS A 89 -8.23 39.23 -9.21
CA LYS A 89 -7.75 38.51 -10.41
C LYS A 89 -8.55 37.23 -10.65
N ILE A 90 -8.85 36.48 -9.59
CA ILE A 90 -9.67 35.26 -9.69
C ILE A 90 -11.12 35.63 -10.01
N SER A 91 -11.66 36.67 -9.38
CA SER A 91 -12.99 37.21 -9.66
C SER A 91 -13.10 37.69 -11.09
N ALA A 92 -12.12 38.40 -11.65
CA ALA A 92 -12.13 38.80 -13.05
C ALA A 92 -12.19 37.60 -14.02
N ILE A 93 -11.44 36.52 -13.76
CA ILE A 93 -11.44 35.31 -14.58
C ILE A 93 -12.76 34.51 -14.42
N VAL A 94 -13.36 34.55 -13.23
CA VAL A 94 -14.55 33.76 -12.87
C VAL A 94 -15.85 34.56 -13.04
N SER A 95 -15.78 35.88 -13.26
CA SER A 95 -16.94 36.79 -13.39
C SER A 95 -17.88 36.47 -14.56
N GLY A 96 -17.37 35.79 -15.60
CA GLY A 96 -18.19 35.28 -16.70
C GLY A 96 -18.87 33.94 -16.40
N ILE A 97 -18.56 33.31 -15.26
CA ILE A 97 -19.02 31.99 -14.87
C ILE A 97 -19.93 32.15 -13.64
N HIS A 98 -21.24 32.07 -13.86
CA HIS A 98 -22.21 32.00 -12.78
C HIS A 98 -22.09 30.64 -12.05
N ILE A 99 -21.19 30.56 -11.08
CA ILE A 99 -21.10 29.41 -10.17
C ILE A 99 -22.28 29.49 -9.21
N SER A 100 -23.24 28.59 -9.38
CA SER A 100 -24.35 28.45 -8.44
C SER A 100 -23.84 27.94 -7.10
N LYS A 101 -24.52 28.31 -6.01
CA LYS A 101 -24.19 27.82 -4.66
C LYS A 101 -24.14 26.29 -4.61
N THR A 102 -25.03 25.63 -5.35
CA THR A 102 -25.06 24.17 -5.50
C THR A 102 -23.79 23.62 -6.14
N LEU A 103 -23.27 24.27 -7.19
CA LEU A 103 -22.04 23.87 -7.86
C LEU A 103 -20.82 24.01 -6.93
N LEU A 104 -20.80 25.07 -6.12
CA LEU A 104 -19.76 25.32 -5.12
C LEU A 104 -19.76 24.23 -4.03
N TYR A 105 -20.94 23.87 -3.50
CA TYR A 105 -21.07 22.75 -2.56
C TYR A 105 -20.72 21.40 -3.19
N ALA A 106 -21.07 21.17 -4.46
CA ALA A 106 -20.71 19.95 -5.17
C ALA A 106 -19.20 19.80 -5.33
N ILE A 107 -18.48 20.87 -5.70
CA ILE A 107 -17.02 20.88 -5.80
C ILE A 107 -16.33 20.59 -4.47
N LEU A 108 -16.99 20.88 -3.34
CA LEU A 108 -16.47 20.61 -2.00
C LEU A 108 -16.77 19.16 -1.56
N ILE A 109 -18.02 18.71 -1.75
CA ILE A 109 -18.53 17.43 -1.26
C ILE A 109 -18.01 16.25 -2.08
N VAL A 110 -17.91 16.40 -3.41
CA VAL A 110 -17.47 15.32 -4.31
C VAL A 110 -16.06 14.81 -3.96
N PRO A 111 -15.02 15.66 -3.85
CA PRO A 111 -13.69 15.18 -3.49
C PRO A 111 -13.65 14.64 -2.06
N PHE A 112 -14.41 15.21 -1.12
CA PHE A 112 -14.55 14.67 0.24
C PHE A 112 -15.11 13.24 0.24
N MET A 113 -16.14 13.00 -0.57
CA MET A 113 -16.76 11.68 -0.69
C MET A 113 -15.82 10.67 -1.37
N VAL A 114 -15.06 11.10 -2.39
CA VAL A 114 -14.02 10.28 -3.04
C VAL A 114 -12.92 9.89 -2.05
N LEU A 115 -12.48 10.81 -1.18
CA LEU A 115 -11.51 10.53 -0.13
C LEU A 115 -12.01 9.44 0.83
N ILE A 116 -13.28 9.51 1.25
CA ILE A 116 -13.90 8.46 2.08
C ILE A 116 -13.95 7.13 1.32
N GLN A 117 -14.36 7.15 0.04
CA GLN A 117 -14.44 5.95 -0.79
C GLN A 117 -13.08 5.26 -0.94
N ILE A 118 -11.99 6.01 -1.16
CA ILE A 118 -10.64 5.44 -1.18
C ILE A 118 -10.30 4.79 0.17
N GLY A 119 -10.64 5.42 1.29
CA GLY A 119 -10.39 4.88 2.62
C GLY A 119 -11.13 3.56 2.88
N VAL A 120 -12.41 3.49 2.52
CA VAL A 120 -13.24 2.27 2.63
C VAL A 120 -12.71 1.17 1.73
N LEU A 121 -12.36 1.51 0.48
CA LEU A 121 -11.85 0.55 -0.48
C LEU A 121 -10.50 -0.01 -0.01
N LYS A 122 -9.60 0.84 0.49
CA LYS A 122 -8.34 0.41 1.10
C LYS A 122 -8.57 -0.54 2.27
N ASN A 123 -9.48 -0.23 3.19
CA ASN A 123 -9.79 -1.10 4.33
C ASN A 123 -10.41 -2.45 3.91
N TYR A 124 -11.23 -2.45 2.86
CA TYR A 124 -11.80 -3.68 2.28
C TYR A 124 -10.72 -4.57 1.66
N PHE A 125 -9.80 -3.99 0.89
CA PHE A 125 -8.68 -4.72 0.30
C PHE A 125 -7.67 -5.20 1.38
N ASP A 126 -7.35 -4.38 2.38
CA ASP A 126 -6.48 -4.78 3.50
C ASP A 126 -7.06 -6.02 4.23
N LYS A 127 -8.37 -6.06 4.49
CA LYS A 127 -9.04 -7.23 5.09
C LYS A 127 -9.08 -8.46 4.18
N LYS A 128 -9.31 -8.27 2.89
CA LYS A 128 -9.46 -9.37 1.92
C LYS A 128 -8.13 -10.05 1.62
N TYR A 129 -7.03 -9.29 1.62
CA TYR A 129 -5.71 -9.78 1.22
C TYR A 129 -4.77 -10.08 2.38
N GLN A 130 -5.21 -9.98 3.64
CA GLN A 130 -4.44 -10.31 4.85
C GLN A 130 -2.96 -9.88 4.76
N LEU A 131 -2.74 -8.58 4.60
CA LEU A 131 -1.41 -7.97 4.71
C LEU A 131 -1.08 -7.60 6.16
#